data_AF-A0A388L075-F1
#
_entry.id   AF-A0A388L075-F1
#
_cell.length_a   1.000
_cell.length_b   1.000
_cell.length_c   1.000
_cell.angle_alpha   90.00
_cell.angle_beta   90.00
_cell.angle_gamma   90.00
#
_symmetry.space_group_name_H-M   'P 1'
#
loop_
_entity.id
_entity.type
_entity.pdbx_description
1 polymer ?
#
loop_
_entity_poly.entity_id
_entity_poly.type
_entity_poly.pdbx_seq_one_letter_code
_entity_poly.pdbx_strand_id
1 'polypeptide(L)'
;MWSRLVSLNVKKVNEDILSLPMSCMIRPPIDTPDGRRSREVRFPAEYHVRVHMGSMERAPYGDHLPYVGMIDPAVCTVVDQVDVQKLRSGSYTIWILGGSHCREARSCLMVKHPQVDFYKRYVCYVYVGLTVEESLLVIPILTEVKSGVLSLDEMNPKFTLLKVRQRIATAFVEGVGADSWEVAKEEFPVHTREAMLSQYYKLYERNVKETPLAMQLYIAKALNYRDRLQHSQQEEQTAATHDPKGLLTNWTAFEGEGYKGAVKVAYCNMLQLPEKMEDIMDFPCGYNTEGSVDDEERFSKPQIEGSIESFKKITCASYWVIAGFCSSDMLTDVQSAFSTVCNCGVEVGIWVAPNISTSAGLKLTNCWQHCVLGFHSQSGSREPFQFQFSDSDTRMTCWSH
;
A
#
# COMPACT_ATOMS: atom_id res chain seq x y z
N MET A 1 7.46 1.99 -10.28
CA MET A 1 6.87 3.31 -9.94
C MET A 1 7.37 3.79 -8.58
N TRP A 2 7.21 3.00 -7.50
CA TRP A 2 7.67 3.31 -6.13
C TRP A 2 9.17 3.65 -5.97
N SER A 3 10.08 2.84 -6.52
CA SER A 3 11.54 3.09 -6.48
C SER A 3 11.93 4.43 -7.09
N ARG A 4 11.29 4.77 -8.21
CA ARG A 4 11.53 6.01 -8.94
C ARG A 4 10.86 7.24 -8.32
N LEU A 5 9.91 7.06 -7.40
CA LEU A 5 9.28 8.15 -6.64
C LEU A 5 10.07 8.48 -5.36
N VAL A 6 10.70 7.48 -4.73
CA VAL A 6 11.59 7.67 -3.57
C VAL A 6 12.87 8.40 -3.97
N SER A 7 13.48 8.03 -5.10
CA SER A 7 14.65 8.74 -5.67
C SER A 7 14.37 10.20 -6.05
N LEU A 8 13.11 10.57 -6.30
CA LEU A 8 12.74 11.96 -6.59
C LEU A 8 12.73 12.81 -5.32
N ASN A 9 12.57 12.21 -4.13
CA ASN A 9 12.45 12.97 -2.89
C ASN A 9 13.79 13.54 -2.41
N VAL A 10 14.86 12.76 -2.54
CA VAL A 10 16.23 13.24 -2.27
C VAL A 10 16.62 14.39 -3.20
N LYS A 11 15.91 14.54 -4.32
CA LYS A 11 16.05 15.63 -5.29
C LYS A 11 15.03 16.76 -5.09
N LYS A 12 14.10 16.64 -4.14
CA LYS A 12 13.14 17.70 -3.82
C LYS A 12 13.76 18.64 -2.79
N VAL A 13 13.60 19.95 -3.00
CA VAL A 13 13.97 20.94 -1.98
C VAL A 13 13.09 20.73 -0.75
N ASN A 14 13.69 20.64 0.45
CA ASN A 14 13.03 20.26 1.72
C ASN A 14 11.85 21.15 2.14
N GLU A 15 11.67 22.31 1.51
CA GLU A 15 10.47 23.10 1.67
C GLU A 15 9.30 22.52 0.87
N ASP A 16 8.22 22.24 1.58
CA ASP A 16 7.07 21.55 1.02
C ASP A 16 6.50 22.27 -0.20
N ILE A 17 6.42 23.60 -0.16
CA ILE A 17 5.88 24.47 -1.21
C ILE A 17 6.54 25.86 -1.12
N LEU A 18 7.06 26.38 -2.24
CA LEU A 18 7.75 27.67 -2.30
C LEU A 18 6.96 28.70 -3.14
N SER A 19 6.80 29.92 -2.62
CA SER A 19 6.31 31.05 -3.43
C SER A 19 7.48 31.75 -4.11
N LEU A 20 7.57 31.64 -5.43
CA LEU A 20 8.73 32.06 -6.22
C LEU A 20 8.32 33.14 -7.24
N PRO A 21 9.20 34.09 -7.57
CA PRO A 21 8.92 35.10 -8.58
C PRO A 21 8.71 34.50 -9.99
N MET A 22 7.75 35.01 -10.76
CA MET A 22 7.53 34.57 -12.14
C MET A 22 8.74 34.84 -13.04
N SER A 23 9.54 35.86 -12.74
CA SER A 23 10.76 36.20 -13.47
C SER A 23 11.80 35.07 -13.49
N CYS A 24 11.80 34.21 -12.47
CA CYS A 24 12.74 33.11 -12.34
C CYS A 24 12.24 31.82 -13.01
N MET A 25 10.97 31.79 -13.43
CA MET A 25 10.30 30.63 -14.02
C MET A 25 10.30 30.70 -15.54
N ILE A 26 11.05 29.80 -16.15
CA ILE A 26 11.21 29.70 -17.59
C ILE A 26 10.76 28.34 -18.12
N ARG A 27 10.62 28.25 -19.44
CA ARG A 27 10.42 26.98 -20.12
C ARG A 27 11.75 26.21 -20.14
N PRO A 28 11.71 24.87 -20.09
CA PRO A 28 12.90 24.06 -20.32
C PRO A 28 13.57 24.40 -21.68
N PRO A 29 14.88 24.18 -21.83
CA PRO A 29 15.57 24.35 -23.10
C PRO A 29 15.08 23.35 -24.15
N ILE A 30 15.27 23.68 -25.42
CA ILE A 30 15.11 22.73 -26.52
C ILE A 30 16.28 21.76 -26.44
N ASP A 31 15.97 20.48 -26.21
CA ASP A 31 16.96 19.42 -25.96
C ASP A 31 16.81 18.24 -26.93
N THR A 32 15.91 18.33 -27.91
CA THR A 32 15.72 17.30 -28.94
C THR A 32 16.04 17.81 -30.36
N PRO A 33 16.51 16.92 -31.27
CA PRO A 33 16.83 17.29 -32.65
C PRO A 33 15.64 17.82 -33.47
N ASP A 34 14.42 17.42 -33.11
CA ASP A 34 13.18 17.85 -33.75
C ASP A 34 12.62 19.18 -33.19
N GLY A 35 13.41 19.89 -32.37
CA GLY A 35 13.06 21.21 -31.84
C GLY A 35 12.07 21.19 -30.66
N ARG A 36 11.82 20.01 -30.07
CA ARG A 36 10.96 19.84 -28.91
C ARG A 36 11.75 19.98 -27.59
N ARG A 37 10.98 20.05 -26.51
CA ARG A 37 11.49 20.13 -25.14
C ARG A 37 11.04 18.87 -24.42
N SER A 38 11.96 17.97 -24.10
CA SER A 38 11.67 16.66 -23.51
C SER A 38 10.97 16.75 -22.16
N ARG A 39 11.15 17.88 -21.46
CA ARG A 39 10.57 18.18 -20.14
C ARG A 39 9.31 19.06 -20.21
N GLU A 40 8.82 19.35 -21.41
CA GLU A 40 7.58 20.07 -21.64
C GLU A 40 6.51 19.11 -22.16
N VAL A 41 5.35 19.09 -21.49
CA VAL A 41 4.22 18.24 -21.92
C VAL A 41 3.65 18.70 -23.24
N ARG A 42 3.49 20.02 -23.41
CA ARG A 42 2.93 20.61 -24.62
C ARG A 42 3.33 22.08 -24.72
N PHE A 43 3.65 22.49 -25.94
CA PHE A 43 3.84 23.90 -26.28
C PHE A 43 2.60 24.74 -25.92
N PRO A 44 2.76 25.95 -25.36
CA PRO A 44 1.63 26.80 -25.00
C PRO A 44 0.87 27.31 -26.23
N ALA A 45 -0.32 26.76 -26.49
CA ALA A 45 -1.20 27.20 -27.56
C ALA A 45 -2.03 28.42 -27.14
N GLU A 46 -2.15 29.40 -28.03
CA GLU A 46 -2.79 30.70 -27.75
C GLU A 46 -4.21 30.56 -27.17
N TYR A 47 -5.03 29.67 -27.73
CA TYR A 47 -6.39 29.42 -27.24
C TYR A 47 -6.41 29.02 -25.75
N HIS A 48 -5.59 28.03 -25.37
CA HIS A 48 -5.51 27.56 -23.98
C HIS A 48 -4.93 28.63 -23.06
N VAL A 49 -3.94 29.40 -23.52
CA VAL A 49 -3.39 30.54 -22.76
C VAL A 49 -4.50 31.55 -22.47
N ARG A 50 -5.32 31.92 -23.47
CA ARG A 50 -6.47 32.82 -23.27
C ARG A 50 -7.51 32.27 -22.29
N VAL A 51 -7.81 30.96 -22.36
CA VAL A 51 -8.73 30.31 -21.41
C VAL A 51 -8.20 30.39 -19.98
N HIS A 52 -6.92 30.09 -19.76
CA HIS A 52 -6.29 30.20 -18.44
C HIS A 52 -6.23 31.64 -17.96
N MET A 53 -5.92 32.60 -18.84
CA MET A 53 -5.94 34.03 -18.49
C MET A 53 -7.32 34.46 -18.00
N GLY A 54 -8.38 34.18 -18.76
CA GLY A 54 -9.74 34.53 -18.36
C GLY A 54 -10.19 33.86 -17.07
N SER A 55 -9.73 32.64 -16.80
CA SER A 55 -9.96 31.96 -15.52
C SER A 55 -9.24 32.66 -14.36
N MET A 56 -7.95 32.99 -14.50
CA MET A 56 -7.16 33.69 -13.49
C MET A 56 -7.65 35.12 -13.25
N GLU A 57 -8.18 35.81 -14.27
CA GLU A 57 -8.76 37.15 -14.13
C GLU A 57 -10.08 37.13 -13.33
N ARG A 58 -10.94 36.13 -13.55
CA ARG A 58 -12.21 35.98 -12.82
C ARG A 58 -12.01 35.53 -11.38
N ALA A 59 -11.03 34.65 -11.15
CA ALA A 59 -10.72 34.11 -9.84
C ALA A 59 -9.19 34.11 -9.63
N PRO A 60 -8.60 35.28 -9.29
CA PRO A 60 -7.17 35.39 -9.06
C PRO A 60 -6.73 34.39 -7.99
N TYR A 61 -7.46 34.34 -6.87
CA TYR A 61 -7.17 33.48 -5.72
C TYR A 61 -7.78 32.07 -5.79
N GLY A 62 -8.38 31.67 -6.93
CA GLY A 62 -8.80 30.28 -7.09
C GLY A 62 -7.60 29.35 -6.89
N ASP A 63 -7.82 28.14 -6.37
CA ASP A 63 -6.74 27.16 -6.15
C ASP A 63 -6.08 26.78 -7.48
N HIS A 64 -5.08 27.55 -7.89
CA HIS A 64 -4.26 27.25 -9.04
C HIS A 64 -3.16 26.31 -8.57
N LEU A 65 -3.16 25.09 -9.08
CA LEU A 65 -2.20 24.04 -8.71
C LEU A 65 -0.77 24.55 -8.67
N PRO A 66 0.00 24.21 -7.62
CA PRO A 66 1.42 24.54 -7.59
C PRO A 66 2.13 24.04 -8.86
N TYR A 67 3.04 24.85 -9.40
CA TYR A 67 3.88 24.39 -10.50
C TYR A 67 4.85 23.36 -9.98
N VAL A 68 5.22 22.43 -10.83
CA VAL A 68 6.43 21.65 -10.62
C VAL A 68 7.55 22.34 -11.36
N GLY A 69 8.54 22.78 -10.60
CA GLY A 69 9.75 23.41 -11.10
C GLY A 69 10.95 22.50 -10.87
N MET A 70 11.92 22.59 -11.77
CA MET A 70 13.25 22.04 -11.57
C MET A 70 14.27 23.17 -11.66
N ILE A 71 15.19 23.26 -10.70
CA ILE A 71 16.33 24.18 -10.82
C ILE A 71 17.14 23.78 -12.05
N ASP A 72 17.52 24.76 -12.85
CA ASP A 72 18.41 24.57 -13.98
C ASP A 72 19.67 23.79 -13.53
N PRO A 73 19.96 22.62 -14.12
CA PRO A 73 21.12 21.81 -13.75
C PRO A 73 22.45 22.54 -13.95
N ALA A 74 22.51 23.57 -14.80
CA ALA A 74 23.69 24.42 -14.94
C ALA A 74 23.93 25.33 -13.71
N VAL A 75 22.89 25.56 -12.90
CA VAL A 75 22.93 26.39 -11.68
C VAL A 75 23.15 25.53 -10.44
N CYS A 76 22.46 24.38 -10.34
CA CYS A 76 22.59 23.48 -9.19
C CYS A 76 22.15 22.06 -9.56
N THR A 77 22.92 21.05 -9.13
CA THR A 77 22.63 19.63 -9.38
C THR A 77 22.34 18.82 -8.11
N VAL A 78 22.56 19.40 -6.92
CA VAL A 78 22.42 18.70 -5.63
C VAL A 78 21.54 19.52 -4.68
N VAL A 79 20.55 18.88 -4.05
CA VAL A 79 19.59 19.54 -3.14
C VAL A 79 20.28 20.26 -1.98
N ASP A 80 21.31 19.68 -1.38
CA ASP A 80 21.98 20.24 -0.20
C ASP A 80 22.73 21.55 -0.48
N GLN A 81 22.98 21.86 -1.76
CA GLN A 81 23.63 23.09 -2.18
C GLN A 81 22.63 24.22 -2.48
N VAL A 82 21.33 23.95 -2.36
CA VAL A 82 20.29 24.94 -2.64
C VAL A 82 20.20 25.96 -1.51
N ASP A 83 20.66 27.17 -1.80
CA ASP A 83 20.33 28.34 -1.00
C ASP A 83 18.85 28.72 -1.20
N VAL A 84 18.03 28.41 -0.20
CA VAL A 84 16.59 28.65 -0.19
C VAL A 84 16.25 30.15 -0.20
N GLN A 85 17.07 31.01 0.40
CA GLN A 85 16.81 32.46 0.39
C GLN A 85 17.04 33.03 -1.01
N LYS A 86 18.14 32.63 -1.65
CA LYS A 86 18.43 32.97 -3.05
C LYS A 86 17.37 32.39 -4.01
N LEU A 87 16.80 31.23 -3.68
CA LEU A 87 15.67 30.66 -4.44
C LEU A 87 14.42 31.54 -4.31
N ARG A 88 14.06 31.96 -3.08
CA ARG A 88 12.90 32.82 -2.80
C ARG A 88 13.02 34.24 -3.38
N SER A 89 14.24 34.76 -3.50
CA SER A 89 14.52 36.04 -4.18
C SER A 89 14.41 35.96 -5.70
N GLY A 90 14.26 34.75 -6.27
CA GLY A 90 14.18 34.54 -7.72
C GLY A 90 15.52 34.59 -8.43
N SER A 91 16.62 34.36 -7.70
CA SER A 91 17.99 34.38 -8.24
C SER A 91 18.48 33.02 -8.73
N TYR A 92 17.54 32.08 -8.95
CA TYR A 92 17.76 30.80 -9.63
C TYR A 92 16.97 30.80 -10.94
N THR A 93 17.45 30.02 -11.91
CA THR A 93 16.65 29.71 -13.10
C THR A 93 15.88 28.42 -12.84
N ILE A 94 14.55 28.48 -12.99
CA ILE A 94 13.66 27.34 -12.72
C ILE A 94 12.93 26.97 -13.99
N TRP A 95 13.06 25.71 -14.41
CA TRP A 95 12.35 25.14 -15.53
C TRP A 95 11.00 24.60 -15.06
N ILE A 96 9.91 25.07 -15.67
CA ILE A 96 8.57 24.58 -15.37
C ILE A 96 8.29 23.27 -16.11
N LEU A 97 7.96 22.23 -15.35
CA LEU A 97 7.62 20.90 -15.86
C LEU A 97 6.10 20.82 -16.09
N GLY A 98 5.69 20.64 -17.36
CA GLY A 98 4.29 20.41 -17.76
C GLY A 98 3.30 21.59 -17.61
N GLY A 99 3.65 22.66 -16.89
CA GLY A 99 2.81 23.83 -16.61
C GLY A 99 2.89 25.00 -17.60
N SER A 100 3.47 24.82 -18.79
CA SER A 100 3.82 25.93 -19.70
C SER A 100 2.65 26.86 -20.07
N HIS A 101 1.44 26.32 -20.27
CA HIS A 101 0.27 27.13 -20.62
C HIS A 101 -0.15 28.06 -19.48
N CYS A 102 -0.18 27.55 -18.25
CA CYS A 102 -0.52 28.33 -17.06
C CYS A 102 0.55 29.39 -16.79
N ARG A 103 1.84 29.01 -16.92
CA ARG A 103 2.97 29.93 -16.79
C ARG A 103 2.85 31.07 -17.77
N GLU A 104 2.56 30.76 -19.04
CA GLU A 104 2.45 31.76 -20.09
C GLU A 104 1.25 32.69 -19.86
N ALA A 105 0.08 32.13 -19.51
CA ALA A 105 -1.09 32.91 -19.15
C ALA A 105 -0.79 33.89 -18.00
N ARG A 106 -0.13 33.44 -16.94
CA ARG A 106 0.24 34.28 -15.81
C ARG A 106 1.28 35.34 -16.19
N SER A 107 2.24 35.00 -17.05
CA SER A 107 3.21 35.96 -17.59
C SER A 107 2.52 37.08 -18.37
N CYS A 108 1.54 36.75 -19.22
CA CYS A 108 0.74 37.74 -19.93
C CYS A 108 -0.06 38.62 -18.96
N LEU A 109 -0.64 38.04 -17.91
CA LEU A 109 -1.38 38.79 -16.89
C LEU A 109 -0.48 39.71 -16.05
N MET A 110 0.75 39.30 -15.76
CA MET A 110 1.73 40.14 -15.08
C MET A 110 2.06 41.40 -15.89
N VAL A 111 2.15 41.28 -17.22
CA VAL A 111 2.35 42.43 -18.12
C VAL A 111 1.09 43.29 -18.22
N LYS A 112 -0.09 42.66 -18.30
CA LYS A 112 -1.38 43.36 -18.41
C LYS A 112 -1.78 44.09 -17.12
N HIS A 113 -1.39 43.56 -15.96
CA HIS A 113 -1.74 44.05 -14.63
C HIS A 113 -0.51 44.17 -13.72
N PRO A 114 0.46 45.04 -14.05
CA PRO A 114 1.75 45.15 -13.34
C PRO A 114 1.62 45.58 -11.88
N GLN A 115 0.51 46.21 -11.51
CA GLN A 115 0.18 46.60 -10.13
C GLN A 115 -0.30 45.43 -9.27
N VAL A 116 -0.67 44.29 -9.87
CA VAL A 116 -1.23 43.14 -9.14
C VAL A 116 -0.10 42.19 -8.77
N ASP A 117 0.36 42.26 -7.52
CA ASP A 117 1.48 41.46 -7.01
C ASP A 117 1.22 39.95 -7.08
N PHE A 118 -0.04 39.54 -7.05
CA PHE A 118 -0.43 38.15 -7.21
C PHE A 118 0.17 37.53 -8.49
N TYR A 119 0.11 38.22 -9.64
CA TYR A 119 0.64 37.67 -10.89
C TYR A 119 2.17 37.63 -10.95
N LYS A 120 2.86 38.32 -10.03
CA LYS A 120 4.34 38.36 -9.99
C LYS A 120 4.95 37.13 -9.33
N ARG A 121 4.17 36.35 -8.59
CA ARG A 121 4.65 35.16 -7.87
C ARG A 121 3.77 33.95 -8.15
N TYR A 122 4.34 32.76 -7.98
CA TYR A 122 3.60 31.51 -8.06
C TYR A 122 4.13 30.48 -7.07
N VAL A 123 3.25 29.57 -6.70
CA VAL A 123 3.48 28.52 -5.72
C VAL A 123 4.07 27.29 -6.44
N CYS A 124 5.18 26.74 -5.96
CA CYS A 124 5.95 25.74 -6.71
C CYS A 124 6.56 24.66 -5.82
N TYR A 125 6.48 23.41 -6.29
CA TYR A 125 7.31 22.29 -5.84
C TYR A 125 8.61 22.31 -6.63
N VAL A 126 9.75 22.41 -5.95
CA VAL A 126 11.06 22.54 -6.61
C VAL A 126 11.88 21.28 -6.45
N TYR A 127 12.38 20.78 -7.57
CA TYR A 127 13.32 19.66 -7.66
C TYR A 127 14.67 20.11 -8.20
N VAL A 128 15.70 19.29 -8.02
CA VAL A 128 17.08 19.55 -8.45
C VAL A 128 17.62 18.33 -9.18
N GLY A 129 18.25 18.54 -10.34
CA GLY A 129 18.97 17.46 -11.03
C GLY A 129 18.08 16.30 -11.51
N LEU A 130 16.84 16.56 -11.94
CA LEU A 130 16.02 15.51 -12.57
C LEU A 130 16.53 15.22 -13.98
N THR A 131 16.73 13.92 -14.24
CA THR A 131 16.89 13.38 -15.59
C THR A 131 15.61 13.59 -16.41
N VAL A 132 15.67 13.36 -17.72
CA VAL A 132 14.50 13.46 -18.58
C VAL A 132 13.45 12.44 -18.16
N GLU A 133 13.88 11.20 -17.91
CA GLU A 133 13.04 10.09 -17.50
C GLU A 133 12.38 10.36 -16.14
N GLU A 134 13.11 10.92 -15.18
CA GLU A 134 12.58 11.34 -13.89
C GLU A 134 11.57 12.47 -14.01
N SER A 135 11.84 13.45 -14.88
CA SER A 135 10.91 14.55 -15.17
C SER A 135 9.59 14.03 -15.73
N LEU A 136 9.66 13.00 -16.58
CA LEU A 136 8.50 12.31 -17.16
C LEU A 136 7.72 11.45 -16.16
N LEU A 137 8.17 11.27 -14.92
CA LEU A 137 7.41 10.61 -13.85
C LEU A 137 6.62 11.59 -12.99
N VAL A 138 7.06 12.84 -12.93
CA VAL A 138 6.34 13.92 -12.22
C VAL A 138 5.22 14.50 -13.10
N ILE A 139 5.41 14.45 -14.42
CA ILE A 139 4.49 14.93 -15.45
C ILE A 139 3.13 14.17 -15.55
N PRO A 140 3.03 12.84 -15.39
CA PRO A 140 1.79 12.08 -15.54
C PRO A 140 0.77 12.33 -14.43
N ILE A 141 1.23 12.57 -13.19
CA ILE A 141 0.36 12.98 -12.07
C ILE A 141 -0.34 14.31 -12.39
N LEU A 142 0.36 15.23 -13.07
CA LEU A 142 -0.21 16.49 -13.56
C LEU A 142 -1.11 16.29 -14.80
N THR A 143 -0.98 15.16 -15.50
CA THR A 143 -1.73 14.83 -16.73
C THR A 143 -3.09 14.23 -16.40
N GLU A 144 -3.21 13.38 -15.36
CA GLU A 144 -4.50 12.84 -14.87
C GLU A 144 -5.43 13.93 -14.32
N VAL A 145 -4.85 14.98 -13.72
CA VAL A 145 -5.60 16.17 -13.25
C VAL A 145 -6.04 17.05 -14.42
N LYS A 146 -5.23 17.13 -15.48
CA LYS A 146 -5.57 17.88 -16.70
C LYS A 146 -6.60 17.18 -17.58
N SER A 147 -6.71 15.85 -17.51
CA SER A 147 -7.73 15.08 -18.25
C SER A 147 -9.10 15.06 -17.58
N GLY A 148 -9.30 15.75 -16.44
CA GLY A 148 -10.57 15.79 -15.73
C GLY A 148 -10.96 14.48 -15.03
N VAL A 149 -10.01 13.56 -14.89
CA VAL A 149 -10.19 12.30 -14.14
C VAL A 149 -10.11 12.55 -12.63
N LEU A 150 -9.52 13.68 -12.23
CA LEU A 150 -9.41 14.14 -10.84
C LEU A 150 -9.64 15.64 -10.76
N SER A 151 -10.51 16.05 -9.84
CA SER A 151 -10.69 17.45 -9.44
C SER A 151 -9.53 17.97 -8.59
N LEU A 152 -9.42 19.28 -8.50
CA LEU A 152 -8.50 20.01 -7.62
C LEU A 152 -8.62 19.61 -6.14
N ASP A 153 -9.86 19.41 -5.68
CA ASP A 153 -10.18 18.97 -4.33
C ASP A 153 -9.80 17.50 -4.09
N GLU A 154 -9.72 16.68 -5.13
CA GLU A 154 -9.24 15.29 -5.08
C GLU A 154 -7.72 15.17 -5.23
N MET A 155 -7.04 16.19 -5.78
CA MET A 155 -5.59 16.23 -5.93
C MET A 155 -4.89 16.44 -4.57
N ASN A 156 -5.40 17.31 -3.72
CA ASN A 156 -4.76 17.60 -2.43
C ASN A 156 -4.73 16.37 -1.50
N PRO A 157 -5.81 15.58 -1.38
CA PRO A 157 -5.81 14.28 -0.71
C PRO A 157 -4.86 13.28 -1.36
N LYS A 158 -4.74 13.23 -2.69
CA LYS A 158 -3.79 12.34 -3.37
C LYS A 158 -2.32 12.73 -3.17
N PHE A 159 -1.99 14.03 -3.19
CA PHE A 159 -0.64 14.49 -2.84
C PHE A 159 -0.34 14.29 -1.36
N THR A 160 -1.33 14.49 -0.49
CA THR A 160 -1.23 14.17 0.94
C THR A 160 -0.99 12.68 1.15
N LEU A 161 -1.73 11.82 0.45
CA LEU A 161 -1.55 10.37 0.47
C LEU A 161 -0.15 9.97 0.00
N LEU A 162 0.40 10.63 -1.04
CA LEU A 162 1.78 10.40 -1.48
C LEU A 162 2.81 10.80 -0.43
N LYS A 163 2.64 11.95 0.24
CA LYS A 163 3.51 12.39 1.35
C LYS A 163 3.42 11.44 2.55
N VAL A 164 2.21 10.99 2.88
CA VAL A 164 1.93 10.03 3.96
C VAL A 164 2.62 8.69 3.67
N ARG A 165 2.41 8.15 2.47
CA ARG A 165 3.06 6.93 1.97
C ARG A 165 4.57 6.99 2.09
N GLN A 166 5.13 8.12 1.69
CA GLN A 166 6.56 8.37 1.74
C GLN A 166 7.11 8.40 3.17
N ARG A 167 6.45 9.14 4.08
CA ARG A 167 6.86 9.19 5.50
C ARG A 167 6.86 7.80 6.12
N ILE A 168 5.86 6.98 5.80
CA ILE A 168 5.76 5.60 6.29
C ILE A 168 6.88 4.71 5.73
N ALA A 169 7.15 4.80 4.43
CA ALA A 169 8.23 4.06 3.80
C ALA A 169 9.60 4.41 4.41
N THR A 170 9.86 5.71 4.62
CA THR A 170 11.08 6.20 5.28
C THR A 170 11.18 5.67 6.70
N ALA A 171 10.12 5.84 7.52
CA ALA A 171 10.12 5.37 8.89
C ALA A 171 10.30 3.84 9.00
N PHE A 172 9.73 3.07 8.05
CA PHE A 172 9.93 1.63 8.00
C PHE A 172 11.37 1.27 7.67
N VAL A 173 11.95 1.85 6.61
CA VAL A 173 13.33 1.60 6.15
C VAL A 173 14.34 1.91 7.24
N GLU A 174 14.23 3.10 7.84
CA GLU A 174 15.07 3.51 8.96
C GLU A 174 14.89 2.58 10.16
N GLY A 175 13.65 2.20 10.46
CA GLY A 175 13.34 1.33 11.59
C GLY A 175 13.85 -0.10 11.44
N VAL A 176 13.82 -0.67 10.24
CA VAL A 176 14.36 -2.02 9.99
C VAL A 176 15.87 -2.01 9.71
N GLY A 177 16.47 -0.83 9.57
CA GLY A 177 17.89 -0.66 9.27
C GLY A 177 18.28 -1.03 7.85
N ALA A 178 17.37 -0.88 6.88
CA ALA A 178 17.64 -1.16 5.47
C ALA A 178 18.25 0.06 4.76
N ASP A 179 19.12 -0.17 3.78
CA ASP A 179 19.76 0.92 3.01
C ASP A 179 18.79 1.63 2.06
N SER A 180 17.71 0.95 1.65
CA SER A 180 16.71 1.50 0.73
C SER A 180 15.37 0.79 0.86
N TRP A 181 14.33 1.41 0.29
CA TRP A 181 13.00 0.77 0.19
C TRP A 181 13.04 -0.52 -0.64
N GLU A 182 13.95 -0.59 -1.62
CA GLU A 182 14.16 -1.75 -2.47
C GLU A 182 14.69 -2.93 -1.66
N VAL A 183 15.74 -2.69 -0.87
CA VAL A 183 16.28 -3.69 0.07
C VAL A 183 15.24 -4.09 1.10
N ALA A 184 14.49 -3.12 1.66
CA ALA A 184 13.43 -3.42 2.62
C ALA A 184 12.31 -4.31 2.03
N LYS A 185 11.97 -4.16 0.74
CA LYS A 185 10.98 -5.05 0.08
C LYS A 185 11.51 -6.46 -0.12
N GLU A 186 12.80 -6.59 -0.42
CA GLU A 186 13.43 -7.91 -0.59
C GLU A 186 13.56 -8.63 0.75
N GLU A 187 13.95 -7.92 1.81
CA GLU A 187 14.07 -8.49 3.16
C GLU A 187 12.72 -8.71 3.86
N PHE A 188 11.73 -7.84 3.59
CA PHE A 188 10.43 -7.87 4.28
C PHE A 188 9.23 -7.85 3.31
N PRO A 189 9.15 -8.79 2.34
CA PRO A 189 8.19 -8.73 1.21
C PRO A 189 6.71 -8.77 1.60
N VAL A 190 6.40 -9.33 2.77
CA VAL A 190 5.04 -9.30 3.34
C VAL A 190 4.75 -7.96 4.00
N HIS A 191 5.74 -7.37 4.68
CA HIS A 191 5.56 -6.18 5.52
C HIS A 191 5.65 -4.87 4.74
N THR A 192 6.20 -4.91 3.52
CA THR A 192 6.26 -3.77 2.61
C THR A 192 5.08 -3.69 1.64
N ARG A 193 4.05 -4.54 1.79
CA ARG A 193 2.85 -4.51 0.94
C ARG A 193 1.99 -3.30 1.29
N GLU A 194 1.40 -2.67 0.27
CA GLU A 194 0.50 -1.53 0.43
C GLU A 194 -0.60 -1.78 1.46
N ALA A 195 -1.21 -2.97 1.42
CA ALA A 195 -2.27 -3.37 2.36
C ALA A 195 -1.82 -3.36 3.84
N MET A 196 -0.52 -3.59 4.09
CA MET A 196 0.04 -3.58 5.44
C MET A 196 0.49 -2.19 5.88
N LEU A 197 0.79 -1.29 4.94
CA LEU A 197 1.27 0.06 5.26
C LEU A 197 0.15 1.08 5.31
N SER A 198 -0.93 0.86 4.54
CA SER A 198 -2.08 1.77 4.46
C SER A 198 -2.80 1.97 5.79
N GLN A 199 -2.74 0.97 6.68
CA GLN A 199 -3.29 1.07 8.04
C GLN A 199 -2.66 2.18 8.88
N TYR A 200 -1.45 2.65 8.54
CA TYR A 200 -0.75 3.69 9.28
C TYR A 200 -0.93 5.09 8.69
N TYR A 201 -1.70 5.25 7.60
CA TYR A 201 -1.77 6.51 6.86
C TYR A 201 -2.21 7.70 7.71
N LYS A 202 -3.23 7.50 8.53
CA LYS A 202 -3.75 8.55 9.44
C LYS A 202 -2.70 9.06 10.42
N LEU A 203 -1.74 8.22 10.82
CA LEU A 203 -0.68 8.61 11.77
C LEU A 203 0.35 9.57 11.16
N TYR A 204 0.42 9.62 9.83
CA TYR A 204 1.42 10.37 9.07
C TYR A 204 0.83 11.48 8.20
N GLU A 205 -0.47 11.78 8.33
CA GLU A 205 -1.13 12.90 7.63
C GLU A 205 -0.45 14.24 7.93
N ARG A 206 0.02 14.40 9.17
CA ARG A 206 0.80 15.57 9.61
C ARG A 206 2.29 15.22 9.67
N ASN A 207 3.13 16.23 9.61
CA ASN A 207 4.58 16.04 9.73
C ASN A 207 4.90 15.59 11.15
N VAL A 208 5.27 14.32 11.31
CA VAL A 208 5.62 13.72 12.60
C VAL A 208 7.14 13.74 12.72
N LYS A 209 7.66 14.29 13.82
CA LYS A 209 9.12 14.36 14.06
C LYS A 209 9.72 13.01 14.45
N GLU A 210 8.91 12.13 15.02
CA GLU A 210 9.31 10.82 15.52
C GLU A 210 8.35 9.75 14.98
N THR A 211 8.87 8.55 14.74
CA THR A 211 8.08 7.40 14.31
C THR A 211 7.00 7.09 15.37
N PRO A 212 5.70 7.12 15.04
CA PRO A 212 4.63 6.80 15.98
C PRO A 212 4.79 5.40 16.56
N LEU A 213 4.40 5.21 17.83
CA LEU A 213 4.54 3.94 18.56
C LEU A 213 3.96 2.74 17.80
N ALA A 214 2.79 2.90 17.16
CA ALA A 214 2.18 1.83 16.36
C ALA A 214 3.06 1.39 15.18
N MET A 215 3.78 2.33 14.56
CA MET A 215 4.74 2.01 13.50
C MET A 215 6.02 1.38 14.08
N GLN A 216 6.51 1.85 15.24
CA GLN A 216 7.65 1.23 15.92
C GLN A 216 7.37 -0.24 16.27
N LEU A 217 6.18 -0.53 16.79
CA LEU A 217 5.73 -1.90 17.07
C LEU A 217 5.65 -2.74 15.79
N TYR A 218 5.19 -2.15 14.69
CA TYR A 218 5.14 -2.82 13.40
C TYR A 218 6.53 -3.15 12.84
N ILE A 219 7.46 -2.21 12.96
CA ILE A 219 8.88 -2.41 12.61
C ILE A 219 9.49 -3.53 13.46
N ALA A 220 9.26 -3.51 14.78
CA ALA A 220 9.72 -4.57 15.67
C ALA A 220 9.14 -5.95 15.28
N LYS A 221 7.86 -5.99 14.85
CA LYS A 221 7.24 -7.22 14.31
C LYS A 221 7.93 -7.69 13.03
N ALA A 222 8.23 -6.79 12.10
CA ALA A 222 8.93 -7.13 10.86
C ALA A 222 10.33 -7.69 11.14
N LEU A 223 11.09 -7.06 12.04
CA LEU A 223 12.39 -7.53 12.50
C LEU A 223 12.32 -8.92 13.15
N ASN A 224 11.36 -9.12 14.07
CA ASN A 224 11.15 -10.41 14.71
C ASN A 224 10.81 -11.51 13.69
N TYR A 225 10.00 -11.19 12.68
CA TYR A 225 9.69 -12.11 11.59
C TYR A 225 10.94 -12.50 10.79
N ARG A 226 11.83 -11.55 10.47
CA ARG A 226 13.11 -11.83 9.79
C ARG A 226 14.04 -12.67 10.66
N ASP A 227 14.21 -12.30 11.93
CA ASP A 227 15.10 -13.01 12.84
C ASP A 227 14.62 -14.45 13.07
N ARG A 228 13.30 -14.67 13.12
CA ARG A 228 12.72 -16.02 13.17
C ARG A 228 12.85 -16.78 11.85
N LEU A 229 12.71 -16.14 10.69
CA LEU A 229 13.02 -16.80 9.41
C LEU A 229 14.48 -17.23 9.31
N GLN A 230 15.41 -16.40 9.79
CA GLN A 230 16.83 -16.73 9.86
C GLN A 230 17.09 -17.86 10.86
N HIS A 231 16.44 -17.85 12.03
CA HIS A 231 16.51 -18.94 13.00
C HIS A 231 15.90 -20.24 12.46
N SER A 232 14.77 -20.20 11.76
CA SER A 232 14.18 -21.38 11.12
C SER A 232 15.05 -21.91 9.97
N GLN A 233 15.72 -21.05 9.20
CA GLN A 233 16.70 -21.49 8.18
C GLN A 233 17.98 -22.06 8.81
N GLN A 234 18.39 -21.55 9.96
CA GLN A 234 19.54 -22.06 10.72
C GLN A 234 19.18 -23.37 11.44
N GLU A 235 17.96 -23.51 11.95
CA GLU A 235 17.40 -24.76 12.45
C GLU A 235 17.17 -25.77 11.32
N GLU A 236 16.75 -25.39 10.12
CA GLU A 236 16.70 -26.27 8.95
C GLU A 236 18.10 -26.74 8.52
N GLN A 237 19.14 -25.90 8.63
CA GLN A 237 20.52 -26.32 8.40
C GLN A 237 21.09 -27.22 9.51
N THR A 238 20.56 -27.13 10.73
CA THR A 238 20.96 -27.99 11.86
C THR A 238 20.10 -29.27 11.96
N ALA A 239 18.85 -29.21 11.50
CA ALA A 239 17.87 -30.29 11.40
C ALA A 239 17.94 -31.04 10.07
N ALA A 240 18.85 -30.66 9.16
CA ALA A 240 19.28 -31.50 8.04
C ALA A 240 19.87 -32.86 8.50
N THR A 241 20.04 -33.06 9.82
CA THR A 241 20.34 -34.36 10.42
C THR A 241 19.14 -35.15 10.96
N HIS A 242 17.92 -34.60 11.01
CA HIS A 242 16.73 -35.38 11.33
C HIS A 242 15.46 -34.80 10.69
N ASP A 243 15.24 -35.19 9.44
CA ASP A 243 13.90 -35.29 8.86
C ASP A 243 13.08 -36.28 9.72
N PRO A 244 12.01 -35.86 10.41
CA PRO A 244 11.07 -36.79 11.00
C PRO A 244 10.22 -37.36 9.85
N LYS A 245 10.80 -38.33 9.14
CA LYS A 245 10.16 -39.21 8.16
C LYS A 245 9.44 -38.50 6.99
N GLY A 246 10.16 -37.86 6.08
CA GLY A 246 9.77 -37.69 4.67
C GLY A 246 8.38 -37.09 4.40
N LEU A 247 7.87 -36.28 5.33
CA LEU A 247 6.44 -35.94 5.41
C LEU A 247 6.02 -34.74 4.53
N LEU A 248 7.02 -34.01 4.02
CA LEU A 248 6.84 -32.79 3.23
C LEU A 248 7.36 -33.03 1.80
N THR A 249 6.50 -32.83 0.79
CA THR A 249 6.91 -32.93 -0.63
C THR A 249 7.84 -31.80 -1.05
N ASN A 250 8.52 -31.93 -2.19
CA ASN A 250 9.37 -30.87 -2.74
C ASN A 250 8.53 -29.63 -3.13
N TRP A 251 9.15 -28.45 -3.07
CA TRP A 251 8.56 -27.21 -3.56
C TRP A 251 8.08 -27.36 -5.01
N THR A 252 6.81 -27.05 -5.25
CA THR A 252 6.19 -27.12 -6.57
C THR A 252 5.79 -25.71 -7.00
N ALA A 253 6.18 -25.30 -8.21
CA ALA A 253 5.76 -24.03 -8.78
C ALA A 253 4.28 -24.08 -9.17
N PHE A 254 3.52 -23.06 -8.80
CA PHE A 254 2.11 -22.88 -9.13
C PHE A 254 1.93 -21.61 -9.99
N GLU A 255 1.29 -21.75 -11.14
CA GLU A 255 0.82 -20.64 -11.97
C GLU A 255 -0.68 -20.81 -12.28
N GLY A 256 -1.53 -19.91 -11.78
CA GLY A 256 -2.99 -19.98 -11.94
C GLY A 256 -3.67 -18.67 -11.58
N GLU A 257 -4.77 -18.32 -12.28
CA GLU A 257 -5.59 -17.12 -12.03
C GLU A 257 -4.82 -15.78 -11.90
N GLY A 258 -3.70 -15.63 -12.61
CA GLY A 258 -2.87 -14.43 -12.54
C GLY A 258 -1.88 -14.38 -11.37
N TYR A 259 -1.77 -15.46 -10.60
CA TYR A 259 -0.81 -15.61 -9.50
C TYR A 259 0.33 -16.57 -9.89
N LYS A 260 1.55 -16.23 -9.47
CA LYS A 260 2.74 -17.09 -9.56
C LYS A 260 3.33 -17.26 -8.17
N GLY A 261 3.59 -18.50 -7.75
CA GLY A 261 4.16 -18.81 -6.44
C GLY A 261 4.77 -20.21 -6.37
N ALA A 262 5.35 -20.55 -5.22
CA ALA A 262 5.79 -21.91 -4.91
C ALA A 262 5.00 -22.42 -3.72
N VAL A 263 4.50 -23.64 -3.80
CA VAL A 263 3.73 -24.30 -2.76
C VAL A 263 4.44 -25.58 -2.31
N LYS A 264 4.28 -25.93 -1.04
CA LYS A 264 4.73 -27.20 -0.48
C LYS A 264 3.52 -27.88 0.14
N VAL A 265 3.24 -29.11 -0.26
CA VAL A 265 2.10 -29.88 0.27
C VAL A 265 2.63 -30.96 1.19
N ALA A 266 2.06 -31.06 2.39
CA ALA A 266 2.37 -32.11 3.35
C ALA A 266 1.24 -33.12 3.40
N TYR A 267 1.57 -34.41 3.44
CA TYR A 267 0.58 -35.45 3.75
C TYR A 267 0.81 -35.90 5.18
N CYS A 268 0.05 -35.32 6.10
CA CYS A 268 0.24 -35.47 7.54
C CYS A 268 -1.08 -35.63 8.27
N ASN A 269 -1.05 -36.37 9.38
CA ASN A 269 -2.12 -36.28 10.36
C ASN A 269 -2.00 -34.93 11.08
N MET A 270 -2.97 -34.04 10.81
CA MET A 270 -3.00 -32.70 11.39
C MET A 270 -2.95 -32.71 12.92
N LEU A 271 -3.51 -33.74 13.59
CA LEU A 271 -3.51 -33.83 15.06
C LEU A 271 -2.15 -34.23 15.65
N GLN A 272 -1.27 -34.81 14.84
CA GLN A 272 0.06 -35.29 15.27
C GLN A 272 1.18 -34.32 14.89
N LEU A 273 0.86 -33.24 14.17
CA LEU A 273 1.81 -32.16 13.89
C LEU A 273 2.06 -31.36 15.17
N PRO A 274 3.31 -31.26 15.65
CA PRO A 274 3.63 -30.50 16.85
C PRO A 274 3.41 -28.99 16.66
N GLU A 275 3.46 -28.52 15.41
CA GLU A 275 3.40 -27.11 15.02
C GLU A 275 2.58 -26.98 13.73
N LYS A 276 1.48 -26.21 13.75
CA LYS A 276 0.52 -26.08 12.63
C LYS A 276 0.54 -24.67 12.04
N MET A 277 0.87 -24.53 10.75
CA MET A 277 1.07 -23.25 10.05
C MET A 277 -0.16 -22.65 9.35
N GLU A 278 -1.36 -23.16 9.60
CA GLU A 278 -2.55 -22.78 8.82
C GLU A 278 -3.37 -21.69 9.51
N ASP A 279 -3.61 -20.58 8.80
CA ASP A 279 -4.49 -19.47 9.19
C ASP A 279 -5.92 -19.63 8.67
N ILE A 280 -6.16 -20.62 7.80
CA ILE A 280 -7.46 -21.05 7.29
C ILE A 280 -7.60 -22.55 7.49
N MET A 281 -8.65 -22.98 8.19
CA MET A 281 -8.92 -24.38 8.49
C MET A 281 -10.31 -24.76 7.97
N ASP A 282 -10.39 -25.86 7.23
CA ASP A 282 -11.66 -26.51 6.90
C ASP A 282 -11.74 -27.81 7.70
N PHE A 283 -12.62 -27.84 8.70
CA PHE A 283 -12.63 -28.93 9.67
C PHE A 283 -13.38 -30.15 9.13
N PRO A 284 -12.85 -31.37 9.33
CA PRO A 284 -13.60 -32.61 9.07
C PRO A 284 -14.94 -32.59 9.81
N CYS A 285 -16.02 -32.74 9.03
CA CYS A 285 -17.40 -32.70 9.48
C CYS A 285 -17.98 -34.08 9.78
N GLY A 286 -17.28 -35.16 9.40
CA GLY A 286 -17.73 -36.54 9.61
C GLY A 286 -18.86 -36.96 8.69
N TYR A 287 -19.00 -36.33 7.51
CA TYR A 287 -20.09 -36.65 6.58
C TYR A 287 -19.74 -37.76 5.59
N ASN A 288 -18.45 -38.06 5.42
CA ASN A 288 -17.94 -39.11 4.55
C ASN A 288 -18.59 -39.08 3.14
N THR A 289 -18.65 -37.89 2.54
CA THR A 289 -19.26 -37.68 1.22
C THR A 289 -18.32 -38.12 0.10
N GLU A 290 -18.89 -38.46 -1.06
CA GLU A 290 -18.12 -38.80 -2.26
C GLU A 290 -17.19 -37.63 -2.66
N GLY A 291 -15.88 -37.89 -2.69
CA GLY A 291 -14.85 -36.87 -2.92
C GLY A 291 -14.14 -36.36 -1.67
N SER A 292 -14.65 -36.67 -0.47
CA SER A 292 -13.95 -36.43 0.80
C SER A 292 -13.00 -37.59 1.10
N VAL A 293 -11.80 -37.28 1.58
CA VAL A 293 -10.79 -38.27 1.99
C VAL A 293 -10.69 -38.22 3.52
N ASP A 294 -10.87 -39.37 4.18
CA ASP A 294 -10.75 -39.54 5.63
C ASP A 294 -11.68 -38.65 6.50
N ASP A 295 -12.84 -38.22 5.97
CA ASP A 295 -13.87 -37.44 6.69
C ASP A 295 -14.92 -38.35 7.38
N GLU A 296 -14.48 -39.45 7.98
CA GLU A 296 -15.37 -40.40 8.68
C GLU A 296 -15.80 -39.89 10.06
N GLU A 297 -14.91 -39.13 10.72
CA GLU A 297 -15.14 -38.60 12.06
C GLU A 297 -15.02 -37.08 12.08
N ARG A 298 -16.01 -36.44 12.70
CA ARG A 298 -15.97 -34.99 12.94
C ARG A 298 -14.90 -34.64 13.96
N PHE A 299 -14.24 -33.51 13.78
CA PHE A 299 -13.31 -33.01 14.81
C PHE A 299 -14.07 -32.63 16.08
N SER A 300 -13.57 -33.09 17.23
CA SER A 300 -14.08 -32.71 18.54
C SER A 300 -13.60 -31.31 18.94
N LYS A 301 -14.34 -30.63 19.82
CA LYS A 301 -13.95 -29.32 20.36
C LYS A 301 -12.48 -29.27 20.87
N PRO A 302 -11.98 -30.23 21.69
CA PRO A 302 -10.59 -30.20 22.13
C PRO A 302 -9.57 -30.32 20.99
N GLN A 303 -9.88 -31.05 19.91
CA GLN A 303 -9.02 -31.15 18.74
C GLN A 303 -8.99 -29.83 17.96
N ILE A 304 -10.13 -29.14 17.86
CA ILE A 304 -10.23 -27.81 17.26
C ILE A 304 -9.44 -26.79 18.09
N GLU A 305 -9.68 -26.73 19.40
CA GLU A 305 -8.94 -25.86 20.33
C GLU A 305 -7.43 -26.11 20.25
N GLY A 306 -7.01 -27.37 20.28
CA GLY A 306 -5.60 -27.75 20.16
C GLY A 306 -4.98 -27.32 18.82
N SER A 307 -5.77 -27.30 17.73
CA SER A 307 -5.32 -26.84 16.43
C SER A 307 -5.06 -25.33 16.42
N ILE A 308 -5.97 -24.56 17.01
CA ILE A 308 -5.85 -23.09 17.11
C ILE A 308 -4.73 -22.71 18.09
N GLU A 309 -4.59 -23.42 19.22
CA GLU A 309 -3.49 -23.22 20.17
C GLU A 309 -2.13 -23.54 19.54
N SER A 310 -2.06 -24.55 18.67
CA SER A 310 -0.84 -24.84 17.91
C SER A 310 -0.50 -23.69 16.97
N PHE A 311 -1.47 -23.15 16.25
CA PHE A 311 -1.30 -21.95 15.44
C PHE A 311 -0.88 -20.73 16.27
N LYS A 312 -1.46 -20.55 17.46
CA LYS A 312 -1.09 -19.45 18.37
C LYS A 312 0.36 -19.53 18.86
N LYS A 313 0.91 -20.74 19.02
CA LYS A 313 2.31 -20.92 19.45
C LYS A 313 3.31 -20.57 18.36
N ILE A 314 2.98 -20.88 17.11
CA ILE A 314 3.89 -20.69 15.98
C ILE A 314 3.75 -19.30 15.33
N THR A 315 2.58 -18.67 15.45
CA THR A 315 2.33 -17.35 14.89
C THR A 315 3.16 -16.32 15.64
N CYS A 316 4.03 -15.64 14.89
CA CYS A 316 4.95 -14.64 15.43
C CYS A 316 4.30 -13.25 15.49
N ALA A 317 3.04 -13.15 15.12
CA ALA A 317 2.34 -11.89 14.96
C ALA A 317 1.67 -11.45 16.27
N SER A 318 1.91 -10.20 16.68
CA SER A 318 1.20 -9.58 17.82
C SER A 318 -0.33 -9.50 17.63
N TYR A 319 -0.80 -9.71 16.41
CA TYR A 319 -2.20 -9.74 16.00
C TYR A 319 -2.37 -10.74 14.87
N TRP A 320 -3.41 -11.56 14.94
CA TRP A 320 -3.76 -12.51 13.89
C TRP A 320 -5.26 -12.77 13.86
N VAL A 321 -5.72 -13.21 12.69
CA VAL A 321 -7.08 -13.68 12.45
C VAL A 321 -6.95 -15.11 11.95
N ILE A 322 -7.81 -15.99 12.44
CA ILE A 322 -7.91 -17.36 11.97
C ILE A 322 -9.34 -17.60 11.47
N ALA A 323 -9.48 -18.30 10.35
CA ALA A 323 -10.76 -18.68 9.78
C ALA A 323 -10.97 -20.19 9.90
N GLY A 324 -12.17 -20.59 10.33
CA GLY A 324 -12.58 -21.99 10.45
C GLY A 324 -13.88 -22.23 9.70
N PHE A 325 -13.88 -23.16 8.75
CA PHE A 325 -15.08 -23.62 8.06
C PHE A 325 -15.62 -24.87 8.75
N CYS A 326 -16.94 -24.90 8.93
CA CYS A 326 -17.60 -26.01 9.62
C CYS A 326 -19.07 -26.16 9.20
N SER A 327 -19.63 -27.31 9.53
CA SER A 327 -21.05 -27.58 9.40
C SER A 327 -21.89 -26.92 10.49
N SER A 328 -23.21 -26.84 10.25
CA SER A 328 -24.18 -26.27 11.19
C SER A 328 -24.20 -26.99 12.54
N ASP A 329 -23.98 -28.30 12.58
CA ASP A 329 -23.97 -29.09 13.83
C ASP A 329 -22.66 -28.97 14.62
N MET A 330 -21.58 -28.53 13.97
CA MET A 330 -20.30 -28.24 14.62
C MET A 330 -20.15 -26.79 15.07
N LEU A 331 -21.01 -25.88 14.60
CA LEU A 331 -20.87 -24.44 14.80
C LEU A 331 -20.67 -24.06 16.27
N THR A 332 -21.47 -24.62 17.18
CA THR A 332 -21.36 -24.31 18.62
C THR A 332 -20.01 -24.71 19.19
N ASP A 333 -19.51 -25.89 18.82
CA ASP A 333 -18.21 -26.40 19.27
C ASP A 333 -17.05 -25.57 18.70
N VAL A 334 -17.11 -25.24 17.41
CA VAL A 334 -16.09 -24.43 16.71
C VAL A 334 -16.07 -23.00 17.26
N GLN A 335 -17.23 -22.34 17.37
CA GLN A 335 -17.33 -21.00 17.93
C GLN A 335 -16.81 -20.96 19.38
N SER A 336 -17.15 -21.97 20.17
CA SER A 336 -16.66 -22.08 21.54
C SER A 336 -15.15 -22.26 21.59
N ALA A 337 -14.58 -23.14 20.75
CA ALA A 337 -13.14 -23.35 20.65
C ALA A 337 -12.39 -22.06 20.28
N PHE A 338 -12.89 -21.35 19.27
CA PHE A 338 -12.33 -20.06 18.86
C PHE A 338 -12.38 -19.05 19.99
N SER A 339 -13.49 -19.00 20.74
CA SER A 339 -13.65 -18.07 21.87
C SER A 339 -12.71 -18.40 23.04
N THR A 340 -12.33 -19.67 23.21
CA THR A 340 -11.34 -20.07 24.22
C THR A 340 -9.95 -19.53 23.90
N VAL A 341 -9.53 -19.60 22.63
CA VAL A 341 -8.14 -19.33 22.23
C VAL A 341 -7.92 -17.87 21.79
N CYS A 342 -8.92 -17.27 21.14
CA CYS A 342 -8.90 -15.93 20.56
C CYS A 342 -9.40 -14.90 21.56
N ASN A 343 -8.52 -14.01 22.02
CA ASN A 343 -8.80 -13.10 23.12
C ASN A 343 -9.47 -11.77 22.71
N CYS A 344 -9.77 -11.57 21.43
CA CYS A 344 -10.41 -10.34 20.91
C CYS A 344 -11.77 -10.59 20.28
N GLY A 345 -12.37 -11.74 20.55
CA GLY A 345 -13.72 -12.09 20.10
C GLY A 345 -13.75 -13.00 18.88
N VAL A 346 -14.98 -13.38 18.52
CA VAL A 346 -15.28 -14.34 17.45
C VAL A 346 -16.48 -13.84 16.66
N GLU A 347 -16.42 -13.97 15.34
CA GLU A 347 -17.51 -13.68 14.42
C GLU A 347 -17.91 -14.93 13.64
N VAL A 348 -19.17 -14.99 13.21
CA VAL A 348 -19.71 -16.12 12.45
C VAL A 348 -20.37 -15.56 11.19
N GLY A 349 -19.87 -16.00 10.04
CA GLY A 349 -20.44 -15.80 8.72
C GLY A 349 -21.11 -17.07 8.19
N ILE A 350 -21.91 -16.89 7.14
CA ILE A 350 -22.57 -17.97 6.40
C ILE A 350 -22.07 -17.91 4.96
N TRP A 351 -21.52 -19.01 4.47
CA TRP A 351 -21.20 -19.19 3.06
C TRP A 351 -22.34 -19.93 2.38
N VAL A 352 -23.06 -19.25 1.50
CA VAL A 352 -24.13 -19.84 0.67
C VAL A 352 -23.57 -20.27 -0.68
N ALA A 353 -23.74 -21.54 -1.03
CA ALA A 353 -23.37 -22.13 -2.32
C ALA A 353 -24.63 -22.23 -3.23
N PRO A 354 -24.78 -21.33 -4.22
CA PRO A 354 -26.05 -21.16 -4.95
C PRO A 354 -26.39 -22.28 -5.95
N ASN A 355 -25.47 -23.21 -6.24
CA ASN A 355 -25.60 -24.18 -7.34
C ASN A 355 -25.52 -25.65 -6.90
N ILE A 356 -26.10 -26.00 -5.74
CA ILE A 356 -26.13 -27.39 -5.26
C ILE A 356 -27.34 -28.13 -5.84
N SER A 357 -27.08 -29.19 -6.61
CA SER A 357 -28.13 -30.08 -7.15
C SER A 357 -28.72 -30.96 -6.06
N THR A 358 -30.05 -31.02 -5.97
CA THR A 358 -30.77 -31.86 -5.02
C THR A 358 -31.04 -33.28 -5.55
N SER A 359 -30.95 -34.27 -4.65
CA SER A 359 -31.73 -35.51 -4.76
C SER A 359 -33.10 -35.29 -4.10
N ALA A 360 -34.18 -35.71 -4.77
CA ALA A 360 -35.56 -35.52 -4.32
C ALA A 360 -35.78 -36.01 -2.87
N GLY A 361 -36.11 -35.09 -1.96
CA GLY A 361 -36.37 -35.39 -0.54
C GLY A 361 -37.18 -34.29 0.16
N LEU A 362 -37.76 -34.63 1.32
CA LEU A 362 -38.65 -33.77 2.13
C LEU A 362 -37.93 -32.70 2.98
N LYS A 363 -36.63 -32.47 2.76
CA LYS A 363 -35.84 -31.49 3.51
C LYS A 363 -35.44 -30.33 2.62
N LEU A 364 -35.33 -29.13 3.19
CA LEU A 364 -34.69 -28.00 2.53
C LEU A 364 -33.26 -28.40 2.17
N THR A 365 -32.84 -28.05 0.95
CA THR A 365 -31.46 -28.26 0.49
C THR A 365 -30.50 -27.55 1.42
N ASN A 366 -29.58 -28.31 2.02
CA ASN A 366 -28.50 -27.70 2.78
C ASN A 366 -27.49 -27.13 1.79
N CYS A 367 -27.56 -25.81 1.55
CA CYS A 367 -26.70 -25.13 0.60
C CYS A 367 -25.77 -24.11 1.27
N TRP A 368 -25.52 -24.25 2.57
CA TRP A 368 -24.67 -23.33 3.30
C TRP A 368 -23.69 -24.04 4.23
N GLN A 369 -22.55 -23.39 4.44
CA GLN A 369 -21.55 -23.72 5.45
C GLN A 369 -21.31 -22.51 6.35
N HIS A 370 -20.79 -22.73 7.55
CA HIS A 370 -20.44 -21.64 8.45
C HIS A 370 -18.95 -21.32 8.36
N CYS A 371 -18.62 -20.04 8.37
CA CYS A 371 -17.26 -19.54 8.51
C CYS A 371 -17.14 -18.83 9.85
N VAL A 372 -16.26 -19.30 10.72
CA VAL A 372 -16.00 -18.73 12.04
C VAL A 372 -14.67 -17.99 11.99
N LEU A 373 -14.66 -16.74 12.42
CA LEU A 373 -13.48 -15.88 12.43
C LEU A 373 -13.07 -15.59 13.87
N GLY A 374 -11.84 -15.95 14.23
CA GLY A 374 -11.27 -15.72 15.55
C GLY A 374 -10.25 -14.60 15.51
N PHE A 375 -10.35 -13.65 16.44
CA PHE A 375 -9.47 -12.49 16.50
C PHE A 375 -8.59 -12.56 17.75
N HIS A 376 -7.28 -12.41 17.58
CA HIS A 376 -6.35 -12.35 18.69
C HIS A 376 -5.45 -11.12 18.61
N SER A 377 -5.13 -10.57 19.78
CA SER A 377 -4.19 -9.47 19.98
C SER A 377 -3.38 -9.70 21.24
N GLN A 378 -2.10 -9.32 21.24
CA GLN A 378 -1.29 -9.29 22.45
C GLN A 378 -1.83 -8.29 23.49
N SER A 379 -2.51 -7.22 23.06
CA SER A 379 -3.14 -6.23 23.95
C SER A 379 -4.44 -6.74 24.60
N GLY A 380 -4.97 -7.89 24.15
CA GLY A 380 -6.29 -8.38 24.53
C GLY A 380 -7.45 -7.51 24.03
N SER A 381 -7.15 -6.43 23.30
CA SER A 381 -8.13 -5.52 22.74
C SER A 381 -8.19 -5.68 21.22
N ARG A 382 -9.40 -5.64 20.68
CA ARG A 382 -9.63 -5.70 19.24
C ARG A 382 -9.20 -4.36 18.61
N GLU A 383 -8.23 -4.40 17.72
CA GLU A 383 -7.68 -3.20 17.09
C GLU A 383 -8.51 -2.74 15.88
N PRO A 384 -8.56 -1.44 15.55
CA PRO A 384 -9.37 -0.89 14.46
C PRO A 384 -9.19 -1.56 13.08
N PHE A 385 -8.00 -2.11 12.77
CA PHE A 385 -7.76 -2.81 11.51
C PHE A 385 -8.33 -4.25 11.50
N GLN A 386 -8.66 -4.83 12.66
CA GLN A 386 -9.39 -6.09 12.78
C GLN A 386 -10.91 -5.93 12.55
N PHE A 387 -11.40 -4.70 12.36
CA PHE A 387 -12.78 -4.38 11.96
C PHE A 387 -12.95 -4.24 10.44
N GLN A 388 -11.85 -4.18 9.68
CA GLN A 388 -11.91 -3.83 8.27
C GLN A 388 -11.79 -5.07 7.39
N PHE A 389 -12.93 -5.71 7.12
CA PHE A 389 -13.21 -5.98 5.72
C PHE A 389 -13.36 -4.61 5.08
N SER A 390 -12.44 -4.19 4.22
CA SER A 390 -12.66 -2.91 3.54
C SER A 390 -13.94 -3.04 2.71
N ASP A 391 -14.72 -1.96 2.58
CA ASP A 391 -15.88 -1.92 1.66
C ASP A 391 -15.47 -2.21 0.19
N SER A 392 -14.17 -2.23 -0.08
CA SER A 392 -13.54 -2.59 -1.35
C SER A 392 -12.95 -4.01 -1.40
N ASP A 393 -13.08 -4.82 -0.34
CA ASP A 393 -12.55 -6.18 -0.29
C ASP A 393 -13.49 -7.14 -1.02
N THR A 394 -13.15 -7.41 -2.28
CA THR A 394 -13.93 -8.25 -3.21
C THR A 394 -14.03 -9.73 -2.78
N ARG A 395 -13.33 -10.13 -1.72
CA ARG A 395 -13.43 -11.49 -1.14
C ARG A 395 -14.70 -11.70 -0.32
N MET A 396 -15.41 -10.63 0.03
CA MET A 396 -16.67 -10.68 0.79
C MET A 396 -17.89 -10.15 0.04
N THR A 397 -17.76 -9.77 -1.23
CA THR A 397 -18.92 -9.52 -2.10
C THR A 397 -19.58 -10.85 -2.50
N CYS A 398 -20.16 -11.51 -1.51
CA CYS A 398 -21.06 -12.62 -1.66
C CYS A 398 -22.46 -12.05 -1.34
N TRP A 399 -23.15 -11.61 -2.40
CA TRP A 399 -24.62 -11.49 -2.50
C TRP A 399 -25.28 -10.30 -1.78
N SER A 400 -25.31 -9.15 -2.47
CA SER A 400 -26.46 -8.25 -2.41
C SER A 400 -27.46 -8.65 -3.50
N HIS A 401 -28.57 -9.28 -3.09
CA HIS A 401 -29.82 -9.28 -3.84
C HIS A 401 -30.95 -8.84 -2.92
#